data_AF-A0A1A2LXM7-F1
#
_entry.id   AF-A0A1A2LXM7-F1
#
_cell.length_a   1.000
_cell.length_b   1.000
_cell.length_c   1.000
_cell.angle_alpha   90.00
_cell.angle_beta   90.00
_cell.angle_gamma   90.00
#
_symmetry.space_group_name_H-M   'P 1'
#
loop_
_entity.id
_entity.type
_entity.pdbx_description
1 polymer ?
#
loop_
_entity_poly.entity_id
_entity_poly.type
_entity_poly.pdbx_seq_one_letter_code
_entity_poly.pdbx_strand_id
1 'polypeptide(L)'
;MAELGNLAGTHGAEWIARPPHEELQRKVRPLLPSDDPFYQPPLGFQHAEPGTVLRSRDVELAFLGLIPQPVKAIQLLYRTMDMHGEPEAAATTVIVPAELAPERPCPLLSYQCAIDAVSSRCFPSYALRRRAKALGSIGQLELFLIAAAVAEGWAVSVPDHEGLQGLWGAPYEPGYRVLDGIRAALGSERLGLSPLAPVGLWGYSGGGLASAWAAEVCAEYAPELDIVGAVLGSPVGDLGNTFRRLNGSFLSGLPALVVSALAHIYPELDRVIKEHSNEEGRALLESLEKMTTVEAVVRMAGKNMGDYLDEPLESILSTPEVMHVFESIKLGVAVPT
;
A
#
# COMPACT_ATOMS: atom_id res chain seq x y z
N MET A 1 11.71 57.22 -13.07
CA MET A 1 10.93 56.54 -12.02
C MET A 1 10.30 55.34 -12.70
N ALA A 2 10.97 54.20 -12.76
CA ALA A 2 11.21 53.21 -11.71
C ALA A 2 10.48 51.95 -12.17
N GLU A 3 11.27 50.94 -12.57
CA GLU A 3 10.82 49.60 -12.91
C GLU A 3 10.02 48.98 -11.76
N LEU A 4 9.00 48.21 -12.12
CA LEU A 4 8.50 47.11 -11.31
C LEU A 4 8.43 45.90 -12.24
N GLY A 5 9.55 45.17 -12.24
CA GLY A 5 9.63 43.85 -12.85
C GLY A 5 8.61 42.93 -12.20
N ASN A 6 7.75 42.33 -13.01
CA ASN A 6 6.94 41.21 -12.56
C ASN A 6 7.76 39.95 -12.83
N LEU A 7 8.41 39.49 -11.75
CA LEU A 7 9.19 38.28 -11.70
C LEU A 7 8.30 37.08 -12.05
N ALA A 8 8.84 36.24 -12.94
CA ALA A 8 8.59 34.83 -13.19
C ALA A 8 7.40 34.17 -12.47
N GLY A 9 6.49 33.61 -13.26
CA GLY A 9 5.55 32.60 -12.79
C GLY A 9 6.29 31.43 -12.12
N THR A 10 5.70 30.93 -11.04
CA THR A 10 6.17 29.77 -10.29
C THR A 10 5.97 28.48 -11.09
N HIS A 11 6.80 28.27 -12.10
CA HIS A 11 7.19 26.95 -12.59
C HIS A 11 8.68 26.84 -12.27
N GLY A 12 9.11 26.16 -11.20
CA GLY A 12 10.53 26.28 -10.85
C GLY A 12 11.13 25.56 -9.65
N ALA A 13 10.49 24.54 -9.09
CA ALA A 13 11.21 23.61 -8.21
C ALA A 13 11.07 22.22 -8.83
N GLU A 14 12.13 21.75 -9.48
CA GLU A 14 12.27 20.34 -9.88
C GLU A 14 13.13 19.63 -8.83
N TRP A 15 12.73 18.42 -8.44
CA TRP A 15 13.55 17.58 -7.59
C TRP A 15 14.76 17.04 -8.34
N ILE A 16 15.96 17.57 -8.05
CA ILE A 16 17.21 17.21 -8.74
C ILE A 16 18.18 16.35 -7.90
N ALA A 17 17.75 15.88 -6.72
CA ALA A 17 18.62 15.11 -5.85
C ALA A 17 18.81 13.68 -6.37
N ARG A 18 20.04 13.16 -6.30
CA ARG A 18 20.29 11.74 -6.52
C ARG A 18 19.80 10.95 -5.31
N PRO A 19 18.98 9.90 -5.48
CA PRO A 19 18.50 9.11 -4.36
C PRO A 19 19.67 8.43 -3.67
N PRO A 20 19.85 8.59 -2.35
CA PRO A 20 20.85 7.82 -1.61
C PRO A 20 20.54 6.32 -1.71
N HIS A 21 21.60 5.52 -1.67
CA HIS A 21 21.50 4.07 -1.63
C HIS A 21 22.18 3.52 -0.38
N GLU A 22 21.47 2.66 0.35
CA GLU A 22 22.01 1.94 1.49
C GLU A 22 22.37 0.50 1.08
N GLU A 23 23.65 0.16 1.20
CA GLU A 23 24.14 -1.19 0.96
C GLU A 23 23.59 -2.18 2.01
N LEU A 24 23.49 -3.46 1.63
CA LEU A 24 22.93 -4.50 2.48
C LEU A 24 23.69 -4.64 3.81
N GLN A 25 23.01 -4.34 4.91
CA GLN A 25 23.52 -4.62 6.26
C GLN A 25 23.14 -6.02 6.74
N ARG A 26 24.04 -6.98 6.55
CA ARG A 26 23.82 -8.38 6.95
C ARG A 26 23.70 -8.51 8.47
N LYS A 27 22.85 -9.45 8.90
CA LYS A 27 22.63 -9.83 10.31
C LYS A 27 21.99 -8.74 11.19
N VAL A 28 21.67 -7.57 10.64
CA VAL A 28 20.90 -6.54 11.34
C VAL A 28 19.41 -6.87 11.28
N ARG A 29 18.67 -6.56 12.34
CA ARG A 29 17.20 -6.68 12.33
C ARG A 29 16.63 -5.43 11.66
N PRO A 30 15.67 -5.54 10.73
CA PRO A 30 14.97 -4.38 10.20
C PRO A 30 14.26 -3.60 11.32
N LEU A 31 14.35 -2.27 11.28
CA LEU A 31 13.49 -1.41 12.08
C LEU A 31 12.07 -1.45 11.50
N LEU A 32 11.07 -1.15 12.34
CA LEU A 32 9.71 -0.95 11.84
C LEU A 32 9.69 0.29 10.93
N PRO A 33 8.85 0.34 9.89
CA PRO A 33 8.76 1.49 8.99
C PRO A 33 8.58 2.84 9.71
N SER A 34 7.83 2.86 10.82
CA SER A 34 7.63 4.05 11.66
C SER A 34 8.91 4.56 12.34
N ASP A 35 9.88 3.68 12.57
CA ASP A 35 11.11 3.96 13.32
C ASP A 35 12.35 4.02 12.40
N ASP A 36 12.17 3.76 11.11
CA ASP A 36 13.23 3.56 10.13
C ASP A 36 13.41 4.82 9.26
N PRO A 37 14.55 5.54 9.35
CA PRO A 37 14.80 6.75 8.56
C PRO A 37 14.71 6.54 7.05
N PHE A 38 14.79 5.30 6.56
CA PHE A 38 14.56 4.97 5.17
C PHE A 38 13.20 5.44 4.66
N TYR A 39 12.17 5.45 5.51
CA TYR A 39 10.81 5.86 5.12
C TYR A 39 10.55 7.36 5.25
N GLN A 40 11.56 8.14 5.67
CA GLN A 40 11.46 9.60 5.72
C GLN A 40 11.89 10.19 4.38
N PRO A 41 10.96 10.76 3.58
CA PRO A 41 11.32 11.35 2.32
C PRO A 41 12.22 12.58 2.55
N PRO A 42 13.15 12.85 1.62
CA PRO A 42 14.04 14.01 1.73
C PRO A 42 13.27 15.33 1.57
N LEU A 43 13.76 16.41 2.17
CA LEU A 43 13.17 17.76 2.03
C LEU A 43 13.02 18.14 0.57
N GLY A 44 11.83 18.54 0.12
CA GLY A 44 11.58 18.95 -1.26
C GLY A 44 11.03 17.84 -2.17
N PHE A 45 10.88 16.62 -1.66
CA PHE A 45 10.34 15.48 -2.43
C PHE A 45 8.97 15.75 -3.04
N GLN A 46 8.16 16.67 -2.46
CA GLN A 46 6.86 17.04 -2.98
C GLN A 46 6.90 17.63 -4.40
N HIS A 47 8.08 18.10 -4.82
CA HIS A 47 8.35 18.63 -6.15
C HIS A 47 8.91 17.57 -7.12
N ALA A 48 9.05 16.32 -6.68
CA ALA A 48 9.41 15.22 -7.56
C ALA A 48 8.18 14.72 -8.32
N GLU A 49 8.39 14.20 -9.53
CA GLU A 49 7.34 13.58 -10.32
C GLU A 49 6.89 12.25 -9.67
N PRO A 50 5.61 11.86 -9.81
CA PRO A 50 5.11 10.54 -9.40
C PRO A 50 6.02 9.40 -9.88
N GLY A 51 6.34 8.46 -9.00
CA GLY A 51 7.25 7.35 -9.27
C GLY A 51 8.75 7.68 -9.17
N THR A 52 9.13 8.93 -8.90
CA THR A 52 10.55 9.26 -8.67
C THR A 52 11.08 8.53 -7.44
N VAL A 53 12.18 7.79 -7.60
CA VAL A 53 12.89 7.15 -6.49
C VAL A 53 13.53 8.21 -5.62
N LEU A 54 13.15 8.24 -4.34
CA LEU A 54 13.64 9.16 -3.32
C LEU A 54 14.79 8.55 -2.52
N ARG A 55 14.73 7.25 -2.24
CA ARG A 55 15.77 6.47 -1.55
C ARG A 55 15.75 5.03 -2.05
N SER A 56 16.88 4.34 -1.93
CA SER A 56 16.95 2.90 -2.23
C SER A 56 17.83 2.15 -1.23
N ARG A 57 17.57 0.85 -1.05
CA ARG A 57 18.45 -0.02 -0.25
C ARG A 57 18.37 -1.48 -0.65
N ASP A 58 19.48 -2.19 -0.50
CA ASP A 58 19.48 -3.64 -0.68
C ASP A 58 18.93 -4.35 0.56
N VAL A 59 18.10 -5.37 0.37
CA VAL A 59 17.51 -6.16 1.46
C VAL A 59 17.63 -7.66 1.25
N GLU A 60 17.70 -8.41 2.35
CA GLU A 60 17.53 -9.87 2.33
C GLU A 60 16.07 -10.21 2.62
N LEU A 61 15.46 -11.03 1.77
CA LEU A 61 14.13 -11.59 2.03
C LEU A 61 14.23 -12.92 2.73
N ALA A 62 13.23 -13.25 3.54
CA ALA A 62 13.16 -14.56 4.18
C ALA A 62 11.71 -15.00 4.42
N PHE A 63 11.43 -16.27 4.14
CA PHE A 63 10.14 -16.86 4.48
C PHE A 63 9.96 -16.87 6.00
N LEU A 64 8.85 -16.30 6.45
CA LEU A 64 8.53 -16.01 7.86
C LEU A 64 9.64 -15.24 8.60
N GLY A 65 10.46 -14.47 7.88
CA GLY A 65 11.63 -13.77 8.44
C GLY A 65 12.80 -14.69 8.83
N LEU A 66 12.70 -16.01 8.63
CA LEU A 66 13.64 -17.01 9.13
C LEU A 66 14.46 -17.68 8.03
N ILE A 67 13.80 -18.17 6.96
CA ILE A 67 14.43 -18.96 5.90
C ILE A 67 14.85 -18.03 4.75
N PRO A 68 16.14 -17.70 4.59
CA PRO A 68 16.58 -16.73 3.60
C PRO A 68 16.26 -17.18 2.18
N GLN A 69 15.85 -16.24 1.32
CA GLN A 69 15.61 -16.48 -0.09
C GLN A 69 16.83 -16.04 -0.91
N PRO A 70 17.35 -16.87 -1.84
CA PRO A 70 18.53 -16.56 -2.64
C PRO A 70 18.17 -15.67 -3.84
N VAL A 71 17.57 -14.50 -3.58
CA VAL A 71 17.12 -13.54 -4.60
C VAL A 71 17.74 -12.17 -4.37
N LYS A 72 17.93 -11.40 -5.45
CA LYS A 72 18.30 -9.99 -5.35
C LYS A 72 17.02 -9.19 -5.09
N ALA A 73 16.98 -8.45 -3.98
CA ALA A 73 15.85 -7.59 -3.64
C ALA A 73 16.33 -6.18 -3.25
N ILE A 74 15.70 -5.17 -3.84
CA ILE A 74 15.96 -3.76 -3.57
C ILE A 74 14.67 -3.10 -3.13
N GLN A 75 14.73 -2.30 -2.06
CA GLN A 75 13.64 -1.43 -1.66
C GLN A 75 13.82 -0.06 -2.24
N LEU A 76 12.72 0.51 -2.72
CA LEU A 76 12.64 1.87 -3.23
C LEU A 76 11.61 2.62 -2.40
N LEU A 77 12.01 3.75 -1.81
CA LEU A 77 11.07 4.77 -1.38
C LEU A 77 10.84 5.69 -2.58
N TYR A 78 9.59 5.93 -2.97
CA TYR A 78 9.26 6.73 -4.14
C TYR A 78 8.17 7.75 -3.82
N ARG A 79 8.13 8.83 -4.61
CA ARG A 79 7.09 9.86 -4.53
C ARG A 79 5.80 9.32 -5.14
N THR A 80 4.68 9.53 -4.44
CA THR A 80 3.32 9.28 -4.93
C THR A 80 2.37 10.33 -4.36
N MET A 81 1.06 10.07 -4.30
CA MET A 81 0.07 11.00 -3.75
C MET A 81 -1.07 10.27 -3.05
N ASP A 82 -1.69 10.96 -2.10
CA ASP A 82 -2.89 10.48 -1.40
C ASP A 82 -4.16 10.65 -2.26
N MET A 83 -5.31 10.27 -1.70
CA MET A 83 -6.61 10.40 -2.37
C MET A 83 -7.04 11.86 -2.65
N HIS A 84 -6.39 12.86 -2.05
CA HIS A 84 -6.62 14.28 -2.28
C HIS A 84 -5.64 14.90 -3.28
N GLY A 85 -4.69 14.11 -3.79
CA GLY A 85 -3.65 14.57 -4.71
C GLY A 85 -2.46 15.23 -4.01
N GLU A 86 -2.40 15.18 -2.67
CA GLU A 86 -1.29 15.74 -1.92
C GLU A 86 -0.06 14.82 -2.03
N PRO A 87 1.15 15.35 -2.25
CA PRO A 87 2.35 14.54 -2.41
C PRO A 87 2.70 13.77 -1.13
N GLU A 88 2.89 12.45 -1.27
CA GLU A 88 3.37 11.57 -0.20
C GLU A 88 4.49 10.65 -0.71
N ALA A 89 5.00 9.79 0.17
CA ALA A 89 5.97 8.76 -0.19
C ALA A 89 5.44 7.38 0.17
N ALA A 90 5.76 6.38 -0.65
CA ALA A 90 5.46 4.98 -0.38
C ALA A 90 6.69 4.13 -0.71
N ALA A 91 6.69 2.87 -0.24
CA ALA A 91 7.79 1.95 -0.48
C ALA A 91 7.35 0.77 -1.36
N THR A 92 8.27 0.24 -2.15
CA THR A 92 8.11 -1.04 -2.84
C THR A 92 9.37 -1.86 -2.67
N THR A 93 9.20 -3.18 -2.55
CA THR A 93 10.30 -4.15 -2.63
C THR A 93 10.30 -4.79 -4.01
N VAL A 94 11.35 -4.54 -4.78
CA VAL A 94 11.52 -5.12 -6.11
C VAL A 94 12.49 -6.29 -6.05
N ILE A 95 12.04 -7.44 -6.51
CA ILE A 95 12.80 -8.69 -6.56
C ILE A 95 13.14 -8.96 -8.02
N VAL A 96 14.43 -9.07 -8.30
CA VAL A 96 14.94 -9.26 -9.66
C VAL A 96 15.38 -10.72 -9.81
N PRO A 97 15.01 -11.42 -10.90
CA PRO A 97 15.51 -12.75 -11.18
C PRO A 97 17.03 -12.75 -11.30
N ALA A 98 17.65 -13.90 -11.06
CA ALA A 98 19.12 -14.01 -11.02
C ALA A 98 19.78 -13.65 -12.37
N GLU A 99 19.09 -13.92 -13.47
CA GLU A 99 19.54 -13.63 -14.83
C GLU A 99 18.45 -12.81 -15.55
N LEU A 100 18.83 -11.65 -16.08
CA LEU A 100 18.00 -10.88 -17.00
C LEU A 100 18.40 -11.26 -18.43
N ALA A 101 17.44 -11.73 -19.23
CA ALA A 101 17.70 -12.06 -20.62
C ALA A 101 18.06 -10.76 -21.40
N PRO A 102 19.23 -10.68 -22.05
CA PRO A 102 19.66 -9.45 -22.70
C PRO A 102 18.83 -9.10 -23.95
N GLU A 103 18.13 -10.08 -24.54
CA GLU A 103 17.42 -9.92 -25.82
C GLU A 103 15.95 -9.51 -25.68
N ARG A 104 15.38 -9.54 -24.47
CA ARG A 104 13.97 -9.19 -24.23
C ARG A 104 13.79 -8.42 -22.92
N PRO A 105 12.93 -7.39 -22.88
CA PRO A 105 12.54 -6.77 -21.63
C PRO A 105 12.04 -7.82 -20.63
N CYS A 106 12.62 -7.86 -19.43
CA CYS A 106 12.11 -8.69 -18.34
C CYS A 106 10.73 -8.17 -17.92
N PRO A 107 9.66 -8.99 -17.97
CA PRO A 107 8.34 -8.58 -17.51
C PRO A 107 8.37 -8.20 -16.03
N LEU A 108 7.57 -7.20 -15.66
CA LEU A 108 7.38 -6.80 -14.27
C LEU A 108 6.00 -7.23 -13.79
N LEU A 109 5.93 -8.06 -12.77
CA LEU A 109 4.71 -8.33 -12.04
C LEU A 109 4.62 -7.37 -10.85
N SER A 110 3.57 -6.58 -10.77
CA SER A 110 3.20 -5.86 -9.55
C SER A 110 2.31 -6.77 -8.70
N TYR A 111 2.83 -7.27 -7.58
CA TYR A 111 2.12 -8.16 -6.68
C TYR A 111 1.63 -7.41 -5.44
N GLN A 112 0.32 -7.28 -5.29
CA GLN A 112 -0.31 -6.65 -4.13
C GLN A 112 -0.61 -7.70 -3.07
N CYS A 113 0.14 -7.66 -1.96
CA CYS A 113 -0.16 -8.49 -0.79
C CYS A 113 -1.49 -8.10 -0.13
N ALA A 114 -2.16 -9.06 0.52
CA ALA A 114 -3.25 -8.77 1.44
C ALA A 114 -2.66 -8.24 2.77
N ILE A 115 -2.33 -6.94 2.81
CA ILE A 115 -1.74 -6.30 3.99
C ILE A 115 -2.78 -6.28 5.12
N ASP A 116 -3.97 -5.76 4.83
CA ASP A 116 -5.17 -5.84 5.68
C ASP A 116 -4.85 -5.44 7.13
N ALA A 117 -4.06 -4.37 7.30
CA ALA A 117 -3.59 -3.94 8.61
C ALA A 117 -3.01 -2.51 8.60
N VAL A 118 -3.40 -1.73 9.60
CA VAL A 118 -2.80 -0.40 9.86
C VAL A 118 -1.36 -0.52 10.35
N SER A 119 -1.04 -1.61 11.06
CA SER A 119 0.28 -1.78 11.66
C SER A 119 1.37 -1.96 10.60
N SER A 120 2.41 -1.14 10.70
CA SER A 120 3.62 -1.24 9.86
C SER A 120 4.37 -2.58 9.96
N ARG A 121 4.02 -3.42 10.95
CA ARG A 121 4.44 -4.83 11.03
C ARG A 121 3.98 -5.67 9.85
N CYS A 122 2.89 -5.29 9.18
CA CYS A 122 2.31 -6.02 8.04
C CYS A 122 2.72 -5.48 6.68
N PHE A 123 3.39 -4.31 6.62
CA PHE A 123 3.79 -3.72 5.35
C PHE A 123 4.77 -4.67 4.64
N PRO A 124 4.56 -5.03 3.36
CA PRO A 124 5.39 -6.00 2.66
C PRO A 124 6.88 -5.66 2.68
N SER A 125 7.22 -4.37 2.60
CA SER A 125 8.60 -3.90 2.72
C SER A 125 9.24 -4.22 4.07
N TYR A 126 8.47 -4.35 5.15
CA TYR A 126 9.01 -4.84 6.42
C TYR A 126 8.84 -6.36 6.57
N ALA A 127 7.63 -6.87 6.37
CA ALA A 127 7.24 -8.23 6.71
C ALA A 127 8.03 -9.31 5.95
N LEU A 128 8.44 -9.03 4.71
CA LEU A 128 9.20 -9.94 3.87
C LEU A 128 10.70 -9.97 4.21
N ARG A 129 11.21 -8.99 4.98
CA ARG A 129 12.64 -8.89 5.29
C ARG A 129 13.07 -9.98 6.27
N ARG A 130 14.29 -10.44 6.07
CA ARG A 130 14.99 -11.34 6.99
C ARG A 130 15.04 -10.73 8.39
N ARG A 131 14.74 -11.52 9.42
CA ARG A 131 14.66 -11.16 10.85
C ARG A 131 13.52 -10.21 11.23
N ALA A 132 12.61 -9.87 10.31
CA ALA A 132 11.42 -9.10 10.63
C ALA A 132 10.54 -9.83 11.65
N LYS A 133 9.99 -9.08 12.61
CA LYS A 133 8.99 -9.57 13.57
C LYS A 133 7.59 -9.24 13.08
N ALA A 134 7.15 -10.01 12.09
CA ALA A 134 5.88 -9.83 11.40
C ALA A 134 4.96 -11.06 11.49
N LEU A 135 5.11 -11.87 12.56
CA LEU A 135 4.24 -13.03 12.77
C LEU A 135 2.78 -12.56 12.80
N GLY A 136 1.95 -13.16 11.94
CA GLY A 136 0.55 -12.77 11.75
C GLY A 136 0.30 -11.84 10.57
N SER A 137 1.34 -11.41 9.85
CA SER A 137 1.24 -10.75 8.54
C SER A 137 1.02 -11.78 7.44
N ILE A 138 -0.03 -11.59 6.63
CA ILE A 138 -0.37 -12.51 5.53
C ILE A 138 0.69 -12.47 4.42
N GLY A 139 1.27 -11.30 4.14
CA GLY A 139 2.36 -11.15 3.16
C GLY A 139 3.55 -12.10 3.36
N GLN A 140 3.85 -12.53 4.60
CA GLN A 140 4.91 -13.52 4.84
C GLN A 140 4.59 -14.90 4.23
N LEU A 141 3.30 -15.25 4.18
CA LEU A 141 2.83 -16.45 3.51
C LEU A 141 2.88 -16.23 1.99
N GLU A 142 2.41 -15.09 1.49
CA GLU A 142 2.38 -14.80 0.05
C GLU A 142 3.76 -14.76 -0.64
N LEU A 143 4.86 -14.73 0.13
CA LEU A 143 6.22 -14.84 -0.42
C LEU A 143 6.41 -16.09 -1.31
N PHE A 144 5.69 -17.20 -1.11
CA PHE A 144 5.79 -18.34 -2.02
C PHE A 144 5.22 -18.05 -3.42
N LEU A 145 4.16 -17.23 -3.53
CA LEU A 145 3.59 -16.81 -4.81
C LEU A 145 4.54 -15.84 -5.51
N ILE A 146 5.09 -14.90 -4.75
CA ILE A 146 6.12 -13.98 -5.23
C ILE A 146 7.35 -14.74 -5.74
N ALA A 147 7.84 -15.73 -4.98
CA ALA A 147 8.98 -16.55 -5.38
C ALA A 147 8.68 -17.39 -6.62
N ALA A 148 7.45 -17.89 -6.79
CA ALA A 148 7.04 -18.60 -8.00
C ALA A 148 7.07 -17.68 -9.23
N ALA A 149 6.58 -16.44 -9.13
CA ALA A 149 6.67 -15.47 -10.22
C ALA A 149 8.13 -15.11 -10.58
N VAL A 150 9.00 -14.97 -9.57
CA VAL A 150 10.44 -14.75 -9.82
C VAL A 150 11.07 -15.97 -10.51
N ALA A 151 10.65 -17.19 -10.17
CA ALA A 151 11.13 -18.41 -10.79
C ALA A 151 10.71 -18.56 -12.28
N GLU A 152 9.61 -17.92 -12.69
CA GLU A 152 9.21 -17.77 -14.11
C GLU A 152 10.06 -16.72 -14.87
N GLY A 153 11.06 -16.12 -14.20
CA GLY A 153 11.95 -15.12 -14.80
C GLY A 153 11.36 -13.71 -14.83
N TRP A 154 10.32 -13.44 -14.05
CA TRP A 154 9.72 -12.11 -13.95
C TRP A 154 10.38 -11.33 -12.81
N ALA A 155 10.57 -10.03 -13.01
CA ALA A 155 10.79 -9.12 -11.89
C ALA A 155 9.47 -8.97 -11.13
N VAL A 156 9.52 -8.82 -9.81
CA VAL A 156 8.32 -8.63 -8.99
C VAL A 156 8.46 -7.37 -8.14
N SER A 157 7.57 -6.40 -8.33
CA SER A 157 7.42 -5.23 -7.46
C SER A 157 6.33 -5.53 -6.43
N VAL A 158 6.64 -5.39 -5.14
CA VAL A 158 5.71 -5.62 -4.04
C VAL A 158 5.53 -4.31 -3.27
N PRO A 159 4.53 -3.48 -3.63
CA PRO A 159 4.32 -2.17 -3.03
C PRO A 159 3.62 -2.27 -1.67
N ASP A 160 3.99 -1.37 -0.76
CA ASP A 160 3.22 -1.03 0.43
C ASP A 160 2.03 -0.16 0.01
N HIS A 161 1.04 -0.77 -0.66
CA HIS A 161 -0.08 -0.06 -1.32
C HIS A 161 -1.05 0.61 -0.34
N GLU A 162 -0.97 0.28 0.96
CA GLU A 162 -1.69 0.99 2.04
C GLU A 162 -0.89 2.21 2.57
N GLY A 163 0.24 2.53 1.97
CA GLY A 163 1.07 3.68 2.32
C GLY A 163 1.83 3.50 3.63
N LEU A 164 2.47 4.57 4.11
CA LEU A 164 3.25 4.55 5.36
C LEU A 164 2.39 4.55 6.62
N GLN A 165 1.09 4.79 6.47
CA GLN A 165 0.11 4.87 7.55
C GLN A 165 -0.79 3.63 7.62
N GLY A 166 -0.76 2.73 6.63
CA GLY A 166 -1.60 1.53 6.63
C GLY A 166 -3.08 1.84 6.43
N LEU A 167 -3.39 2.72 5.47
CA LEU A 167 -4.73 3.24 5.17
C LEU A 167 -5.56 2.21 4.37
N TRP A 168 -5.81 1.06 4.97
CA TRP A 168 -6.58 0.00 4.34
C TRP A 168 -8.04 0.40 4.07
N GLY A 169 -8.48 0.17 2.83
CA GLY A 169 -9.83 0.52 2.38
C GLY A 169 -9.95 1.92 1.78
N ALA A 170 -8.88 2.73 1.80
CA ALA A 170 -8.86 4.03 1.14
C ALA A 170 -9.11 3.90 -0.38
N PRO A 171 -9.86 4.83 -0.98
CA PRO A 171 -10.16 4.79 -2.40
C PRO A 171 -9.05 5.40 -3.24
N TYR A 172 -8.86 4.91 -4.46
CA TYR A 172 -7.91 5.42 -5.48
C TYR A 172 -6.42 5.37 -5.12
N GLU A 173 -6.02 5.87 -3.95
CA GLU A 173 -4.64 5.99 -3.51
C GLU A 173 -3.84 4.67 -3.52
N PRO A 174 -4.43 3.48 -3.24
CA PRO A 174 -3.68 2.23 -3.40
C PRO A 174 -3.29 2.00 -4.86
N GLY A 175 -4.13 2.45 -5.81
CA GLY A 175 -3.83 2.43 -7.23
C GLY A 175 -2.68 3.36 -7.61
N TYR A 176 -2.67 4.60 -7.12
CA TYR A 176 -1.57 5.55 -7.35
C TYR A 176 -0.23 5.00 -6.83
N ARG A 177 -0.22 4.48 -5.59
CA ARG A 177 0.96 3.84 -4.99
C ARG A 177 1.44 2.66 -5.82
N VAL A 178 0.54 1.78 -6.27
CA VAL A 178 0.90 0.63 -7.10
C VAL A 178 1.54 1.07 -8.42
N LEU A 179 0.93 2.02 -9.13
CA LEU A 179 1.41 2.49 -10.44
C LEU A 179 2.72 3.30 -10.32
N ASP A 180 2.85 4.14 -9.30
CA ASP A 180 4.10 4.85 -9.03
C ASP A 180 5.20 3.92 -8.53
N GLY A 181 4.86 2.85 -7.82
CA GLY A 181 5.80 1.78 -7.46
C GLY A 181 6.30 1.02 -8.70
N ILE A 182 5.47 0.87 -9.74
CA ILE A 182 5.87 0.34 -11.05
C ILE A 182 6.82 1.34 -11.74
N ARG A 183 6.45 2.62 -11.83
CA ARG A 183 7.32 3.69 -12.38
C ARG A 183 8.68 3.71 -11.68
N ALA A 184 8.71 3.65 -10.36
CA ALA A 184 9.92 3.61 -9.55
C ALA A 184 10.78 2.38 -9.86
N ALA A 185 10.16 1.21 -10.01
CA ALA A 185 10.86 -0.02 -10.37
C ALA A 185 11.48 0.04 -11.77
N LEU A 186 10.71 0.50 -12.77
CA LEU A 186 11.16 0.59 -14.16
C LEU A 186 12.18 1.73 -14.38
N GLY A 187 12.06 2.82 -13.63
CA GLY A 187 12.96 3.99 -13.71
C GLY A 187 14.26 3.85 -12.90
N SER A 188 14.38 2.83 -12.05
CA SER A 188 15.57 2.64 -11.22
C SER A 188 16.66 1.87 -11.96
N GLU A 189 17.74 2.57 -12.32
CA GLU A 189 18.93 2.00 -12.98
C GLU A 189 19.53 0.79 -12.24
N ARG A 190 19.40 0.72 -10.90
CA ARG A 190 19.92 -0.39 -10.07
C ARG A 190 19.24 -1.74 -10.32
N LEU A 191 18.04 -1.70 -10.88
CA LEU A 191 17.24 -2.88 -11.18
C LEU A 191 17.52 -3.41 -12.59
N GLY A 192 17.99 -2.57 -13.51
CA GLY A 192 18.27 -2.94 -14.90
C GLY A 192 17.01 -3.33 -15.69
N LEU A 193 15.83 -2.90 -15.25
CA LEU A 193 14.57 -3.14 -15.94
C LEU A 193 14.40 -2.14 -17.09
N SER A 194 13.69 -2.57 -18.13
CA SER A 194 13.36 -1.70 -19.27
C SER A 194 12.13 -0.85 -18.93
N PRO A 195 12.11 0.45 -19.23
CA PRO A 195 10.89 1.27 -19.18
C PRO A 195 9.76 0.74 -20.10
N LEU A 196 10.10 -0.09 -21.08
CA LEU A 196 9.17 -0.74 -22.00
C LEU A 196 8.81 -2.18 -21.59
N ALA A 197 9.08 -2.57 -20.34
CA ALA A 197 8.73 -3.89 -19.86
C ALA A 197 7.19 -4.03 -19.78
N PRO A 198 6.62 -5.15 -20.28
CA PRO A 198 5.21 -5.43 -20.07
C PRO A 198 4.95 -5.66 -18.58
N VAL A 199 3.84 -5.13 -18.08
CA VAL A 199 3.50 -5.14 -16.66
C VAL A 199 2.21 -5.93 -16.42
N GLY A 200 2.27 -6.87 -15.47
CA GLY A 200 1.09 -7.55 -14.94
C GLY A 200 0.72 -7.03 -13.55
N LEU A 201 -0.57 -6.99 -13.24
CA LEU A 201 -1.09 -6.72 -11.89
C LEU A 201 -1.66 -8.00 -11.28
N TRP A 202 -1.36 -8.30 -10.02
CA TRP A 202 -1.93 -9.46 -9.34
C TRP A 202 -2.08 -9.25 -7.83
N GLY A 203 -3.26 -9.55 -7.31
CA GLY A 203 -3.53 -9.58 -5.88
C GLY A 203 -4.75 -10.44 -5.56
N TYR A 204 -4.84 -10.88 -4.30
CA TYR A 204 -5.99 -11.62 -3.76
C TYR A 204 -6.54 -10.93 -2.50
N SER A 205 -7.86 -10.97 -2.29
CA SER A 205 -8.53 -10.36 -1.13
C SER A 205 -8.27 -8.85 -1.05
N GLY A 206 -7.70 -8.30 0.04
CA GLY A 206 -7.31 -6.89 0.09
C GLY A 206 -6.24 -6.49 -0.94
N GLY A 207 -5.35 -7.42 -1.30
CA GLY A 207 -4.45 -7.24 -2.44
C GLY A 207 -5.20 -7.14 -3.76
N GLY A 208 -6.29 -7.91 -3.92
CA GLY A 208 -7.16 -7.84 -5.08
C GLY A 208 -7.92 -6.50 -5.18
N LEU A 209 -8.30 -5.91 -4.05
CA LEU A 209 -8.85 -4.54 -3.97
C LEU A 209 -7.81 -3.50 -4.44
N ALA A 210 -6.57 -3.60 -3.99
CA ALA A 210 -5.51 -2.70 -4.44
C ALA A 210 -5.18 -2.86 -5.93
N SER A 211 -5.12 -4.09 -6.44
CA SER A 211 -4.95 -4.35 -7.88
C SER A 211 -6.13 -3.80 -8.70
N ALA A 212 -7.35 -3.84 -8.16
CA ALA A 212 -8.53 -3.29 -8.83
C ALA A 212 -8.46 -1.76 -8.92
N TRP A 213 -8.08 -1.08 -7.83
CA TRP A 213 -7.85 0.37 -7.85
C TRP A 213 -6.78 0.76 -8.87
N ALA A 214 -5.66 0.04 -8.91
CA ALA A 214 -4.60 0.28 -9.88
C ALA A 214 -5.11 0.13 -11.32
N ALA A 215 -5.88 -0.91 -11.61
CA ALA A 215 -6.46 -1.14 -12.92
C ALA A 215 -7.48 -0.04 -13.32
N GLU A 216 -8.30 0.42 -12.38
CA GLU A 216 -9.31 1.46 -12.65
C GLU A 216 -8.69 2.83 -12.93
N VAL A 217 -7.65 3.22 -12.19
CA VAL A 217 -7.04 4.55 -12.35
C VAL A 217 -5.96 4.62 -13.44
N CYS A 218 -5.48 3.47 -13.94
CA CYS A 218 -4.32 3.41 -14.83
C CYS A 218 -4.46 4.27 -16.09
N ALA A 219 -5.62 4.20 -16.76
CA ALA A 219 -5.86 4.86 -18.04
C ALA A 219 -5.69 6.39 -17.97
N GLU A 220 -6.05 6.98 -16.84
CA GLU A 220 -5.95 8.43 -16.61
C GLU A 220 -4.63 8.80 -15.92
N TYR A 221 -4.20 8.01 -14.95
CA TYR A 221 -3.08 8.35 -14.07
C TYR A 221 -1.71 7.95 -14.60
N ALA A 222 -1.61 6.78 -15.25
CA ALA A 222 -0.36 6.22 -15.75
C ALA A 222 -0.51 5.56 -17.13
N PRO A 223 -1.03 6.29 -18.14
CA PRO A 223 -1.29 5.75 -19.48
C PRO A 223 -0.03 5.31 -20.22
N GLU A 224 1.15 5.72 -19.75
CA GLU A 224 2.44 5.35 -20.34
C GLU A 224 2.93 3.94 -19.92
N LEU A 225 2.32 3.32 -18.91
CA LEU A 225 2.67 1.97 -18.46
C LEU A 225 2.01 0.91 -19.35
N ASP A 226 2.81 -0.05 -19.85
CA ASP A 226 2.33 -1.18 -20.66
C ASP A 226 1.69 -2.26 -19.78
N ILE A 227 0.52 -1.97 -19.19
CA ILE A 227 -0.25 -2.93 -18.40
C ILE A 227 -0.90 -3.96 -19.35
N VAL A 228 -0.35 -5.17 -19.41
CA VAL A 228 -0.81 -6.22 -20.33
C VAL A 228 -1.89 -7.13 -19.74
N GLY A 229 -2.16 -7.02 -18.45
CA GLY A 229 -3.23 -7.77 -17.79
C GLY A 229 -3.27 -7.59 -16.26
N ALA A 230 -4.45 -7.81 -15.70
CA ALA A 230 -4.69 -7.77 -14.25
C ALA A 230 -5.45 -9.02 -13.79
N VAL A 231 -4.94 -9.67 -12.74
CA VAL A 231 -5.58 -10.82 -12.08
C VAL A 231 -6.07 -10.39 -10.71
N LEU A 232 -7.38 -10.18 -10.61
CA LEU A 232 -8.04 -9.68 -9.41
C LEU A 232 -8.74 -10.84 -8.69
N GLY A 233 -8.11 -11.37 -7.65
CA GLY A 233 -8.64 -12.48 -6.87
C GLY A 233 -9.57 -12.00 -5.75
N SER A 234 -10.87 -12.29 -5.83
CA SER A 234 -11.87 -11.91 -4.81
C SER A 234 -11.75 -10.44 -4.33
N PRO A 235 -11.68 -9.45 -5.25
CA PRO A 235 -11.62 -8.04 -4.85
C PRO A 235 -12.86 -7.69 -4.02
N VAL A 236 -12.68 -6.89 -2.96
CA VAL A 236 -13.79 -6.43 -2.12
C VAL A 236 -14.52 -5.31 -2.84
N GLY A 237 -15.47 -5.65 -3.71
CA GLY A 237 -16.17 -4.68 -4.56
C GLY A 237 -17.13 -3.73 -3.83
N ASP A 238 -17.62 -4.12 -2.65
CA ASP A 238 -18.49 -3.29 -1.80
C ASP A 238 -18.10 -3.50 -0.33
N LEU A 239 -17.34 -2.53 0.20
CA LEU A 239 -16.85 -2.54 1.57
C LEU A 239 -17.98 -2.34 2.59
N GLY A 240 -19.05 -1.61 2.25
CA GLY A 240 -20.20 -1.40 3.14
C GLY A 240 -21.04 -2.66 3.32
N ASN A 241 -21.28 -3.42 2.24
CA ASN A 241 -21.93 -4.72 2.32
C ASN A 241 -21.03 -5.75 3.03
N THR A 242 -19.72 -5.72 2.75
CA THR A 242 -18.74 -6.59 3.41
C THR A 242 -18.68 -6.32 4.91
N PHE A 243 -18.75 -5.06 5.33
CA PHE A 243 -18.85 -4.67 6.74
C PHE A 243 -20.03 -5.35 7.42
N ARG A 244 -21.24 -5.19 6.87
CA ARG A 244 -22.46 -5.78 7.44
C ARG A 244 -22.38 -7.31 7.54
N ARG A 245 -21.78 -7.96 6.54
CA ARG A 245 -21.63 -9.42 6.50
C ARG A 245 -20.62 -9.95 7.53
N LEU A 246 -19.51 -9.24 7.74
CA LEU A 246 -18.41 -9.72 8.58
C LEU A 246 -18.53 -9.27 10.05
N ASN A 247 -19.30 -8.23 10.34
CA ASN A 247 -19.54 -7.76 11.70
C ASN A 247 -20.27 -8.84 12.55
N GLY A 248 -19.79 -9.10 13.77
CA GLY A 248 -20.26 -10.19 14.63
C GLY A 248 -19.81 -11.60 14.23
N SER A 249 -19.05 -11.77 13.14
CA SER A 249 -18.51 -13.05 12.68
C SER A 249 -17.11 -13.35 13.23
N PHE A 250 -16.55 -14.51 12.90
CA PHE A 250 -15.15 -14.81 13.19
C PHE A 250 -14.15 -13.82 12.54
N LEU A 251 -14.55 -13.17 11.44
CA LEU A 251 -13.71 -12.24 10.67
C LEU A 251 -13.96 -10.77 11.02
N SER A 252 -14.62 -10.45 12.15
CA SER A 252 -14.94 -9.06 12.52
C SER A 252 -13.74 -8.14 12.73
N GLY A 253 -12.52 -8.68 12.82
CA GLY A 253 -11.31 -7.87 12.82
C GLY A 253 -11.07 -7.12 11.52
N LEU A 254 -11.47 -7.69 10.39
CA LEU A 254 -11.29 -7.08 9.07
C LEU A 254 -12.10 -5.77 8.91
N PRO A 255 -13.43 -5.75 9.07
CA PRO A 255 -14.18 -4.50 8.99
C PRO A 255 -13.76 -3.48 10.06
N ALA A 256 -13.35 -3.92 11.25
CA ALA A 256 -12.89 -3.02 12.30
C ALA A 256 -11.55 -2.35 11.95
N LEU A 257 -10.64 -3.06 11.30
CA LEU A 257 -9.40 -2.49 10.77
C LEU A 257 -9.66 -1.47 9.67
N VAL A 258 -10.59 -1.75 8.75
CA VAL A 258 -11.02 -0.77 7.74
C VAL A 258 -11.57 0.48 8.41
N VAL A 259 -12.49 0.35 9.38
CA VAL A 259 -13.03 1.51 10.11
C VAL A 259 -11.92 2.31 10.80
N SER A 260 -10.97 1.61 11.46
CA SER A 260 -9.82 2.26 12.10
C SER A 260 -8.97 3.04 11.11
N ALA A 261 -8.70 2.47 9.93
CA ALA A 261 -7.92 3.12 8.87
C ALA A 261 -8.66 4.32 8.25
N LEU A 262 -9.93 4.14 7.88
CA LEU A 262 -10.74 5.17 7.23
C LEU A 262 -10.99 6.39 8.12
N ALA A 263 -11.02 6.22 9.44
CA ALA A 263 -11.14 7.34 10.38
C ALA A 263 -9.99 8.36 10.23
N HIS A 264 -8.80 7.94 9.78
CA HIS A 264 -7.66 8.86 9.55
C HIS A 264 -7.82 9.75 8.33
N ILE A 265 -8.61 9.33 7.33
CA ILE A 265 -8.76 10.05 6.05
C ILE A 265 -10.16 10.66 5.85
N TYR A 266 -11.15 10.27 6.67
CA TYR A 266 -12.48 10.88 6.69
C TYR A 266 -12.74 11.55 8.05
N PRO A 267 -12.46 12.87 8.20
CA PRO A 267 -12.70 13.60 9.45
C PRO A 267 -14.14 13.51 9.96
N GLU A 268 -15.11 13.46 9.05
CA GLU A 268 -16.52 13.27 9.40
C GLU A 268 -16.82 11.88 9.95
N LEU A 269 -16.15 10.83 9.44
CA LEU A 269 -16.26 9.48 10.01
C LEU A 269 -15.64 9.42 11.41
N ASP A 270 -14.47 10.02 11.60
CA ASP A 270 -13.83 10.13 12.92
C ASP A 270 -14.71 10.89 13.92
N ARG A 271 -15.37 11.97 13.49
CA ARG A 271 -16.37 12.68 14.30
C ARG A 271 -17.53 11.77 14.70
N VAL A 272 -18.13 11.05 13.75
CA VAL A 272 -19.22 10.09 14.02
C VAL A 272 -18.77 9.00 15.00
N ILE A 273 -17.57 8.45 14.84
CA ILE A 273 -17.00 7.46 15.77
C ILE A 273 -16.87 8.07 17.17
N LYS A 274 -16.32 9.28 17.29
CA LYS A 274 -16.13 9.95 18.60
C LYS A 274 -17.43 10.31 19.30
N GLU A 275 -18.45 10.70 18.53
CA GLU A 275 -19.77 11.06 19.06
C GLU A 275 -20.55 9.82 19.54
N HIS A 276 -20.52 8.72 18.77
CA HIS A 276 -21.42 7.59 18.98
C HIS A 276 -20.79 6.36 19.62
N SER A 277 -19.46 6.26 19.70
CA SER A 277 -18.81 5.10 20.31
C SER A 277 -18.37 5.35 21.75
N ASN A 278 -18.57 4.33 22.59
CA ASN A 278 -18.09 4.36 23.97
C ASN A 278 -16.55 4.27 24.05
N GLU A 279 -15.99 4.51 25.25
CA GLU A 279 -14.54 4.48 25.46
C GLU A 279 -13.91 3.12 25.12
N GLU A 280 -14.62 2.01 25.38
CA GLU A 280 -14.14 0.67 25.04
C GLU A 280 -14.02 0.47 23.53
N GLY A 281 -15.01 0.92 22.75
CA GLY A 281 -15.00 0.85 21.29
C GLY A 281 -13.84 1.62 20.69
N ARG A 282 -13.59 2.85 21.18
CA ARG A 282 -12.47 3.68 20.73
C ARG A 282 -11.12 3.06 21.08
N ALA A 283 -10.96 2.61 22.33
CA ALA A 283 -9.74 1.91 22.75
C ALA A 283 -9.51 0.61 21.96
N LEU A 284 -10.58 -0.06 21.53
CA LEU A 284 -10.49 -1.24 20.69
C LEU A 284 -9.97 -0.88 19.30
N LEU A 285 -10.51 0.14 18.64
CA LEU A 285 -10.02 0.63 17.35
C LEU A 285 -8.53 1.04 17.42
N GLU A 286 -8.16 1.87 18.39
CA GLU A 286 -6.75 2.27 18.61
C GLU A 286 -5.82 1.07 18.85
N SER A 287 -6.32 0.00 19.47
CA SER A 287 -5.51 -1.20 19.70
C SER A 287 -5.24 -1.97 18.41
N LEU A 288 -6.14 -1.92 17.42
CA LEU A 288 -5.99 -2.61 16.14
C LEU A 288 -4.81 -2.05 15.34
N GLU A 289 -4.49 -0.77 15.49
CA GLU A 289 -3.36 -0.12 14.82
C GLU A 289 -2.00 -0.73 15.17
N LYS A 290 -1.94 -1.48 16.27
CA LYS A 290 -0.72 -2.13 16.78
C LYS A 290 -0.68 -3.63 16.49
N MET A 291 -1.75 -4.18 15.92
CA MET A 291 -1.93 -5.61 15.68
C MET A 291 -1.60 -5.98 14.24
N THR A 292 -1.05 -7.16 14.03
CA THR A 292 -1.02 -7.75 12.68
C THR A 292 -2.39 -8.25 12.27
N THR A 293 -2.61 -8.50 10.99
CA THR A 293 -3.86 -9.02 10.41
C THR A 293 -4.44 -10.20 11.20
N VAL A 294 -3.65 -11.25 11.44
CA VAL A 294 -4.11 -12.44 12.17
C VAL A 294 -4.38 -12.14 13.65
N GLU A 295 -3.57 -11.30 14.28
CA GLU A 295 -3.77 -10.87 15.67
C GLU A 295 -5.11 -10.12 15.81
N ALA A 296 -5.41 -9.20 14.88
CA ALA A 296 -6.66 -8.45 14.85
C ALA A 296 -7.88 -9.36 14.63
N VAL A 297 -7.81 -10.29 13.66
CA VAL A 297 -8.89 -11.28 13.42
C VAL A 297 -9.17 -12.10 14.67
N VAL A 298 -8.14 -12.64 15.33
CA VAL A 298 -8.30 -13.43 16.55
C VAL A 298 -8.85 -12.58 17.70
N ARG A 299 -8.34 -11.36 17.88
CA ARG A 299 -8.76 -10.44 18.95
C ARG A 299 -10.22 -10.00 18.83
N MET A 300 -10.70 -9.86 17.60
CA MET A 300 -12.02 -9.35 17.26
C MET A 300 -13.03 -10.46 16.95
N ALA A 301 -12.63 -11.73 16.97
CA ALA A 301 -13.49 -12.85 16.60
C ALA A 301 -14.81 -12.84 17.39
N GLY A 302 -15.93 -12.78 16.67
CA GLY A 302 -17.29 -12.80 17.23
C GLY A 302 -17.76 -11.47 17.83
N LYS A 303 -16.93 -10.42 17.84
CA LYS A 303 -17.33 -9.11 18.35
C LYS A 303 -18.21 -8.38 17.37
N ASN A 304 -19.26 -7.73 17.86
CA ASN A 304 -20.12 -6.86 17.07
C ASN A 304 -19.78 -5.39 17.36
N MET A 305 -19.44 -4.61 16.34
CA MET A 305 -19.12 -3.19 16.51
C MET A 305 -20.32 -2.38 17.04
N GLY A 306 -21.56 -2.85 16.80
CA GLY A 306 -22.77 -2.27 17.35
C GLY A 306 -22.90 -2.36 18.87
N ASP A 307 -22.18 -3.27 19.53
CA ASP A 307 -22.17 -3.38 21.00
C ASP A 307 -21.44 -2.20 21.66
N TYR A 308 -20.70 -1.41 20.87
CA TYR A 308 -19.90 -0.27 21.33
C TYR A 308 -20.54 1.08 21.03
N LEU A 309 -21.73 1.09 20.42
CA LEU A 309 -22.42 2.30 19.99
C LEU A 309 -23.54 2.70 20.97
N ASP A 310 -23.82 4.00 21.05
CA ASP A 310 -24.95 4.55 21.82
C ASP A 310 -26.29 4.51 21.06
N GLU A 311 -26.22 4.37 19.73
CA GLU A 311 -27.36 4.20 18.83
C GLU A 311 -27.29 2.85 18.07
N PRO A 312 -28.42 2.36 17.53
CA PRO A 312 -28.41 1.17 16.67
C PRO A 312 -27.45 1.33 15.48
N LEU A 313 -26.65 0.27 15.22
CA LEU A 313 -25.63 0.28 14.16
C LEU A 313 -26.17 0.77 12.80
N GLU A 314 -27.34 0.30 12.37
CA GLU A 314 -27.90 0.72 11.07
C GLU A 314 -28.30 2.21 11.04
N SER A 315 -28.62 2.83 12.18
CA SER A 315 -28.83 4.28 12.25
C SER A 315 -27.54 5.02 11.93
N ILE A 316 -26.42 4.60 12.53
CA ILE A 316 -25.09 5.17 12.28
C ILE A 316 -24.64 4.92 10.83
N LEU A 317 -24.82 3.70 10.31
CA LEU A 317 -24.47 3.36 8.93
C LEU A 317 -25.30 4.11 7.88
N SER A 318 -26.46 4.63 8.26
CA SER A 318 -27.35 5.40 7.37
C SER A 318 -27.12 6.92 7.45
N THR A 319 -26.18 7.38 8.27
CA THR A 319 -25.81 8.80 8.33
C THR A 319 -25.19 9.24 6.99
N PRO A 320 -25.43 10.49 6.54
CA PRO A 320 -24.83 11.01 5.31
C PRO A 320 -23.31 10.87 5.26
N GLU A 321 -22.65 11.05 6.40
CA GLU A 321 -21.20 10.95 6.59
C GLU A 321 -20.70 9.54 6.26
N VAL A 322 -21.32 8.49 6.83
CA VAL A 322 -20.92 7.10 6.60
C VAL A 322 -21.32 6.63 5.20
N MET A 323 -22.49 7.06 4.70
CA MET A 323 -22.91 6.75 3.34
C MET A 323 -21.97 7.33 2.29
N HIS A 324 -21.45 8.55 2.52
CA HIS A 324 -20.44 9.15 1.65
C HIS A 324 -19.16 8.29 1.59
N VAL A 325 -18.69 7.80 2.75
CA VAL A 325 -17.54 6.88 2.80
C VAL A 325 -17.83 5.63 1.95
N PHE A 326 -18.95 4.95 2.17
CA PHE A 326 -19.31 3.73 1.43
C PHE A 326 -19.38 3.93 -0.09
N GLU A 327 -19.93 5.05 -0.55
CA GLU A 327 -19.99 5.34 -1.99
C GLU A 327 -18.59 5.63 -2.57
N SER A 328 -17.74 6.35 -1.82
CA SER A 328 -16.40 6.70 -2.31
C SER A 328 -15.43 5.52 -2.39
N ILE A 329 -15.60 4.49 -1.56
CA ILE A 329 -14.73 3.30 -1.51
C ILE A 329 -15.21 2.14 -2.41
N LYS A 330 -16.15 2.41 -3.30
CA LYS A 330 -16.74 1.41 -4.20
C LYS A 330 -15.96 1.31 -5.52
N LEU A 331 -15.61 0.09 -5.88
CA LEU A 331 -14.98 -0.23 -7.17
C LEU A 331 -16.00 -0.24 -8.32
N GLY A 332 -15.51 -0.19 -9.55
CA GLY A 332 -16.27 -0.38 -10.78
C GLY A 332 -16.80 0.92 -11.38
N VAL A 333 -16.14 2.05 -11.10
CA VAL A 333 -16.55 3.36 -11.64
C VAL A 333 -15.91 3.69 -12.98
N ALA A 334 -14.81 3.01 -13.33
CA ALA A 334 -14.12 3.12 -14.62
C ALA A 334 -13.84 1.74 -15.23
N VAL A 335 -13.77 1.69 -16.57
CA VAL A 335 -13.38 0.47 -17.31
C VAL A 335 -11.85 0.48 -17.45
N PRO A 336 -11.13 -0.54 -16.96
CA PRO A 336 -9.71 -0.68 -17.23
C PRO A 336 -9.47 -0.78 -18.74
N THR A 337 -8.54 0.01 -19.27
CA THR A 337 -8.16 0.01 -20.69
C THR A 337 -6.79 -0.58 -20.88
#